data_AF-A0A1N7KCQ8-F1
#
_entry.id   AF-A0A1N7KCQ8-F1
#
_cell.length_a   1.000
_cell.length_b   1.000
_cell.length_c   1.000
_cell.angle_alpha   90.00
_cell.angle_beta   90.00
_cell.angle_gamma   90.00
#
_symmetry.space_group_name_H-M   'P 1'
#
loop_
_entity.id
_entity.type
_entity.pdbx_description
1 polymer ?
#
loop_
_entity_poly.entity_id
_entity_poly.type
_entity_poly.pdbx_seq_one_letter_code
_entity_poly.pdbx_strand_id
1 'polypeptide(L)'
;MNVSQMMRHCSDVLLVPQKKVILPSIHSVFRWIGIATKIEMQIFNNGIPRNMPTFQKLIVNFECDFDVEKENLLKTLCDYRINFENGNLPLHHELFGRMKEKDWGFLEYKHLDHHLKQFGI
;
A
#
# COMPACT_ATOMS: atom_id res chain seq x y z
N MET A 1 13.07 -8.64 -2.31
CA MET A 1 12.35 -8.43 -3.59
C MET A 1 13.33 -7.87 -4.60
N ASN A 2 13.30 -8.35 -5.84
CA ASN A 2 13.87 -7.64 -6.99
C ASN A 2 12.86 -6.59 -7.52
N VAL A 3 13.20 -5.87 -8.59
CA VAL A 3 12.36 -4.80 -9.15
C VAL A 3 10.99 -5.33 -9.58
N SER A 4 10.93 -6.45 -10.31
CA SER A 4 9.66 -7.03 -10.79
C SER A 4 8.77 -7.46 -9.62
N GLN A 5 9.35 -8.08 -8.59
CA GLN A 5 8.63 -8.44 -7.36
C GLN A 5 8.14 -7.21 -6.60
N MET A 6 8.90 -6.11 -6.58
CA MET A 6 8.47 -4.85 -5.99
C MET A 6 7.28 -4.25 -6.74
N MET A 7 7.29 -4.26 -8.07
CA MET A 7 6.14 -3.79 -8.87
C MET A 7 4.88 -4.60 -8.57
N ARG A 8 5.02 -5.92 -8.47
CA ARG A 8 3.94 -6.81 -8.05
C ARG A 8 3.44 -6.47 -6.64
N HIS A 9 4.34 -6.26 -5.69
CA HIS A 9 4.01 -5.88 -4.32
C HIS A 9 3.22 -4.57 -4.27
N CYS A 10 3.68 -3.53 -4.99
CA CYS A 10 2.99 -2.25 -5.10
C CYS A 10 1.59 -2.40 -5.72
N SER A 11 1.44 -3.25 -6.74
CA SER A 11 0.13 -3.57 -7.30
C SER A 11 -0.77 -4.25 -6.26
N ASP A 12 -0.27 -5.26 -5.56
CA ASP A 12 -1.05 -5.99 -4.55
C ASP A 12 -1.51 -5.08 -3.39
N VAL A 13 -0.70 -4.09 -3.00
CA VAL A 13 -1.08 -3.05 -2.01
C VAL A 13 -2.21 -2.19 -2.55
N LEU A 14 -2.13 -1.67 -3.78
CA LEU A 14 -3.18 -0.86 -4.41
C LEU A 14 -4.50 -1.63 -4.61
N LEU A 15 -4.47 -2.97 -4.62
CA LEU A 15 -5.66 -3.82 -4.69
C LEU A 15 -6.41 -3.91 -3.35
N VAL A 16 -5.78 -3.56 -2.22
CA VAL A 16 -6.40 -3.51 -0.88
C VAL A 16 -7.54 -2.47 -0.82
N PRO A 17 -7.31 -1.18 -1.11
CA PRO A 17 -8.39 -0.18 -1.13
C PRO A 17 -9.45 -0.46 -2.22
N GLN A 18 -9.11 -1.24 -3.25
CA GLN A 18 -10.06 -1.70 -4.27
C GLN A 18 -10.90 -2.92 -3.84
N LYS A 19 -10.71 -3.43 -2.61
CA LYS A 19 -11.39 -4.62 -2.06
C LYS A 19 -11.12 -5.90 -2.85
N LYS A 20 -10.08 -5.91 -3.70
CA LYS A 20 -9.64 -7.07 -4.50
C LYS A 20 -8.64 -7.93 -3.70
N VAL A 21 -7.91 -7.32 -2.75
CA VAL A 21 -7.08 -8.03 -1.76
C VAL A 21 -7.62 -7.76 -0.36
N ILE A 22 -8.12 -8.80 0.29
CA ILE A 22 -8.60 -8.72 1.68
C ILE A 22 -7.44 -9.06 2.62
N LEU A 23 -7.09 -8.14 3.52
CA LEU A 23 -6.08 -8.33 4.55
C LEU A 23 -6.64 -9.12 5.75
N PRO A 24 -5.84 -9.99 6.38
CA PRO A 24 -6.26 -10.66 7.61
C PRO A 24 -6.36 -9.67 8.76
N SER A 25 -7.24 -9.96 9.72
CA SER A 25 -7.32 -9.20 10.97
C SER A 25 -6.03 -9.32 11.77
N ILE A 26 -5.64 -8.25 12.45
CA ILE A 26 -4.46 -8.21 13.33
C ILE A 26 -4.86 -7.98 14.78
N HIS A 27 -3.95 -8.32 15.70
CA HIS A 27 -4.14 -8.03 17.11
C HIS A 27 -4.27 -6.52 17.37
N SER A 28 -5.13 -6.13 18.31
CA SER A 28 -5.49 -4.73 18.59
C SER A 28 -4.27 -3.86 18.90
N VAL A 29 -3.26 -4.42 19.59
CA VAL A 29 -1.99 -3.75 19.90
C VAL A 29 -1.29 -3.28 18.62
N PHE A 30 -1.16 -4.15 17.61
CA PHE A 30 -0.53 -3.78 16.34
C PHE A 30 -1.35 -2.76 15.56
N ARG A 31 -2.68 -2.83 15.65
CA ARG A 31 -3.56 -1.81 15.06
C ARG A 31 -3.37 -0.44 15.72
N TRP A 32 -3.23 -0.37 17.04
CA TRP A 32 -2.94 0.90 17.73
C TRP A 32 -1.59 1.48 17.33
N ILE A 33 -0.55 0.65 17.21
CA ILE A 33 0.76 1.06 16.70
C ILE A 33 0.61 1.61 15.27
N GLY A 34 -0.09 0.89 14.39
CA GLY A 34 -0.32 1.34 13.01
C GLY A 34 -1.06 2.68 12.93
N ILE A 35 -2.11 2.87 13.73
CA ILE A 35 -2.84 4.14 13.81
C ILE A 35 -1.91 5.28 14.27
N ALA A 36 -1.11 5.06 15.31
CA ALA A 36 -0.16 6.05 15.80
C ALA A 36 0.88 6.42 14.72
N THR A 37 1.43 5.41 14.03
CA THR A 37 2.38 5.63 12.94
C THR A 37 1.77 6.40 11.77
N LYS A 38 0.52 6.10 11.37
CA LYS A 38 -0.17 6.90 10.34
C LYS A 38 -0.28 8.37 10.76
N ILE A 39 -0.68 8.64 12.00
CA ILE A 39 -0.83 10.01 12.52
C ILE A 39 0.52 10.73 12.52
N GLU A 40 1.58 10.09 13.02
CA GLU A 40 2.94 10.63 13.01
C GLU A 40 3.38 10.97 11.58
N MET A 41 3.22 10.04 10.64
CA MET A 41 3.57 10.26 9.23
C MET A 41 2.81 11.45 8.63
N GLN A 42 1.54 11.63 8.96
CA GLN A 42 0.74 12.76 8.47
C GLN A 42 1.15 14.10 9.10
N ILE A 43 1.44 14.13 10.40
CA ILE A 43 1.82 15.37 11.11
C ILE A 43 3.21 15.85 10.67
N PHE A 44 4.18 14.94 10.59
CA PHE A 44 5.56 15.29 10.31
C PHE A 44 5.93 15.13 8.83
N ASN A 45 5.00 14.68 7.99
CA ASN A 45 5.24 14.32 6.60
C ASN A 45 6.38 13.29 6.42
N ASN A 46 6.57 12.41 7.41
CA ASN A 46 7.61 11.37 7.39
C ASN A 46 7.38 10.37 6.24
N GLY A 47 8.44 9.69 5.84
CA GLY A 47 8.36 8.53 4.93
C GLY A 47 7.86 7.27 5.65
N ILE A 48 7.74 6.17 4.91
CA ILE A 48 7.49 4.86 5.50
C ILE A 48 8.67 4.50 6.44
N PRO A 49 8.42 4.16 7.71
CA PRO A 49 9.47 3.74 8.63
C PRO A 49 10.28 2.56 8.11
N ARG A 50 11.59 2.59 8.34
CA ARG A 50 12.47 1.46 8.01
C ARG A 50 12.02 0.23 8.78
N ASN A 51 12.06 -0.93 8.12
CA ASN A 51 11.68 -2.23 8.70
C ASN A 51 10.22 -2.32 9.19
N MET A 52 9.33 -1.44 8.72
CA MET A 52 7.90 -1.64 8.92
C MET A 52 7.48 -2.98 8.31
N PRO A 53 6.85 -3.89 9.07
CA PRO A 53 6.40 -5.16 8.52
C PRO A 53 5.24 -4.94 7.55
N THR A 54 5.17 -5.79 6.53
CA THR A 54 4.00 -5.88 5.65
C THR A 54 3.18 -7.12 5.99
N PHE A 55 1.93 -7.17 5.51
CA PHE A 55 1.11 -8.36 5.66
C PHE A 55 1.69 -9.51 4.82
N GLN A 56 1.68 -10.73 5.36
CA GLN A 56 2.20 -11.91 4.66
C GLN A 56 1.60 -12.09 3.26
N LYS A 57 0.32 -11.72 3.09
CA LYS A 57 -0.41 -11.80 1.81
C LYS A 57 0.11 -10.84 0.73
N LEU A 58 0.87 -9.83 1.13
CA LEU A 58 1.46 -8.83 0.24
C LEU A 58 2.93 -9.13 -0.05
N ILE A 59 3.51 -10.19 0.52
CA ILE A 59 4.90 -10.57 0.27
C ILE A 59 4.98 -11.33 -1.05
N VAL A 60 5.76 -10.79 -1.98
CA VAL A 60 6.06 -11.40 -3.27
C VAL A 60 7.42 -12.06 -3.22
N ASN A 61 7.44 -13.40 -3.25
CA ASN A 61 8.65 -14.22 -3.16
C ASN A 61 8.76 -15.25 -4.30
N PHE A 62 7.94 -15.11 -5.34
CA PHE A 62 7.98 -15.90 -6.57
C PHE A 62 8.58 -15.09 -7.72
N GLU A 63 8.92 -15.74 -8.84
CA GLU A 63 9.46 -15.07 -10.02
C GLU A 63 8.39 -14.22 -10.73
N CYS A 64 8.79 -13.03 -11.17
CA CYS A 64 7.91 -12.09 -11.86
C CYS A 64 8.61 -11.54 -13.09
N ASP A 65 7.88 -11.41 -14.19
CA ASP A 65 8.35 -10.72 -15.40
C ASP A 65 8.23 -9.20 -15.22
N PHE A 66 9.26 -8.46 -15.65
CA PHE A 66 9.31 -7.02 -15.42
C PHE A 66 8.26 -6.25 -16.24
N ASP A 67 8.16 -6.54 -17.53
CA ASP A 67 7.27 -5.79 -18.43
C ASP A 67 5.81 -6.06 -18.06
N VAL A 68 5.49 -7.32 -17.74
CA VAL A 68 4.16 -7.70 -17.25
C VAL A 68 3.81 -6.98 -15.94
N GLU A 69 4.70 -6.97 -14.94
CA GLU A 69 4.38 -6.34 -13.67
C GLU A 69 4.37 -4.81 -13.71
N LYS A 70 5.13 -4.21 -14.62
CA LYS A 70 5.05 -2.78 -14.91
C LYS A 70 3.68 -2.41 -15.48
N GLU A 71 3.20 -3.15 -16.48
CA GLU A 71 1.86 -2.93 -17.06
C GLU A 71 0.76 -3.18 -16.03
N ASN A 72 0.88 -4.24 -15.23
CA ASN A 72 -0.04 -4.53 -14.14
C ASN A 72 -0.11 -3.39 -13.13
N LEU A 73 1.04 -2.86 -12.67
CA LEU A 73 1.08 -1.77 -11.71
C LEU A 73 0.39 -0.52 -12.26
N LEU A 74 0.66 -0.14 -13.51
CA LEU A 74 0.03 1.00 -14.17
C LEU A 74 -1.48 0.84 -14.28
N LYS A 75 -1.94 -0.34 -14.69
CA LYS A 75 -3.38 -0.65 -14.79
C LYS A 75 -4.05 -0.60 -13.41
N THR A 76 -3.43 -1.21 -12.40
CA THR A 76 -3.96 -1.20 -11.03
C THR A 76 -4.02 0.21 -10.45
N LEU A 77 -3.05 1.07 -10.78
CA LEU A 77 -3.04 2.48 -10.39
C LEU A 77 -4.16 3.27 -11.08
N CYS A 78 -4.44 3.02 -12.37
CA CYS A 78 -5.59 3.60 -13.06
C CYS A 78 -6.91 3.18 -12.40
N ASP A 79 -7.09 1.89 -12.11
CA ASP A 79 -8.28 1.38 -11.41
C ASP A 79 -8.42 2.00 -10.01
N TYR A 80 -7.31 2.14 -9.28
CA TYR A 80 -7.29 2.80 -7.97
C TYR A 80 -7.75 4.25 -8.07
N ARG A 81 -7.22 5.00 -9.05
CA ARG A 81 -7.61 6.40 -9.29
C ARG A 81 -9.10 6.54 -9.56
N ILE A 82 -9.68 5.67 -10.38
CA ILE A 82 -11.13 5.66 -10.65
C ILE A 82 -11.93 5.42 -9.37
N ASN A 83 -11.50 4.47 -8.52
CA ASN A 83 -12.17 4.22 -7.24
C ASN A 83 -12.02 5.40 -6.25
N PHE A 84 -10.85 6.04 -6.24
CA PHE A 84 -10.57 7.22 -5.43
C PHE A 84 -11.47 8.40 -5.84
N GLU A 85 -11.53 8.73 -7.13
CA GLU A 85 -12.34 9.85 -7.66
C GLU A 85 -13.84 9.64 -7.43
N ASN A 86 -14.30 8.40 -7.40
CA ASN A 86 -15.69 8.04 -7.13
C ASN A 86 -16.02 7.85 -5.64
N GLY A 87 -15.06 8.07 -4.72
CA GLY A 87 -15.24 7.84 -3.29
C GLY A 87 -15.56 6.39 -2.90
N ASN A 88 -15.13 5.42 -3.71
CA ASN A 88 -15.40 3.99 -3.51
C ASN A 88 -14.28 3.29 -2.72
N LEU A 89 -13.67 3.99 -1.76
CA LEU A 89 -12.62 3.41 -0.91
C LEU A 89 -13.20 2.98 0.45
N PRO A 90 -12.67 1.91 1.06
CA PRO A 90 -13.15 1.44 2.36
C PRO A 90 -12.84 2.44 3.48
N LEU A 91 -13.75 2.53 4.45
CA LEU A 91 -13.62 3.42 5.61
C LEU A 91 -12.63 2.91 6.68
N HIS A 92 -12.07 1.71 6.48
CA HIS A 92 -11.17 1.06 7.44
C HIS A 92 -10.05 0.30 6.73
N HIS A 93 -8.86 0.30 7.33
CA HIS A 93 -7.71 -0.51 6.98
C HIS A 93 -7.29 -1.33 8.20
N GLU A 94 -6.94 -2.61 8.02
CA GLU A 94 -6.63 -3.54 9.12
C GLU A 94 -5.53 -3.05 10.09
N LEU A 95 -4.43 -2.51 9.54
CA LEU A 95 -3.37 -1.84 10.30
C LEU A 95 -3.66 -0.38 10.68
N PHE A 96 -4.10 0.45 9.72
CA PHE A 96 -4.16 1.90 9.89
C PHE A 96 -5.49 2.45 10.44
N GLY A 97 -6.43 1.56 10.78
CA GLY A 97 -7.70 1.92 11.40
C GLY A 97 -8.63 2.66 10.44
N ARG A 98 -9.37 3.66 10.95
CA ARG A 98 -10.29 4.46 10.12
C ARG A 98 -9.51 5.23 9.05
N MET A 99 -10.00 5.17 7.81
CA MET A 99 -9.38 5.81 6.66
C MET A 99 -10.37 6.74 5.96
N LYS A 100 -9.98 8.00 5.78
CA LYS A 100 -10.60 8.91 4.81
C LYS A 100 -9.94 8.72 3.45
N GLU A 101 -10.56 9.17 2.37
CA GLU A 101 -9.99 9.12 1.02
C GLU A 101 -8.58 9.75 0.98
N LYS A 102 -8.41 10.92 1.59
CA LYS A 102 -7.09 11.57 1.69
C LYS A 102 -6.04 10.73 2.44
N ASP A 103 -6.46 9.89 3.39
CA ASP A 103 -5.54 9.03 4.14
C ASP A 103 -5.05 7.90 3.23
N TRP A 104 -5.95 7.33 2.42
CA TRP A 104 -5.58 6.37 1.36
C TRP A 104 -4.62 7.01 0.35
N GLY A 105 -4.99 8.16 -0.22
CA GLY A 105 -4.13 8.86 -1.18
C GLY A 105 -2.73 9.14 -0.63
N PHE A 106 -2.65 9.62 0.62
CA PHE A 106 -1.37 9.88 1.29
C PHE A 106 -0.54 8.61 1.49
N LEU A 107 -1.14 7.54 2.03
CA LEU A 107 -0.40 6.31 2.34
C LEU A 107 0.03 5.54 1.09
N GLU A 108 -0.84 5.44 0.08
CA GLU A 108 -0.49 4.81 -1.21
C GLU A 108 0.63 5.57 -1.92
N TYR A 109 0.59 6.91 -1.91
CA TYR A 109 1.69 7.73 -2.42
C TYR A 109 3.00 7.48 -1.67
N LYS A 110 2.97 7.50 -0.33
CA LYS A 110 4.18 7.28 0.49
C LYS A 110 4.75 5.88 0.30
N HIS A 111 3.90 4.87 0.12
CA HIS A 111 4.31 3.50 -0.15
C HIS A 111 4.99 3.35 -1.52
N LEU A 112 4.35 3.86 -2.58
CA LEU A 112 4.93 3.85 -3.92
C LEU A 112 6.25 4.63 -3.98
N ASP A 113 6.28 5.86 -3.45
CA ASP A 113 7.50 6.70 -3.40
C ASP A 113 8.64 6.01 -2.64
N HIS A 114 8.32 5.36 -1.51
CA HIS A 114 9.31 4.60 -0.74
C HIS A 114 9.97 3.50 -1.57
N HIS A 115 9.18 2.69 -2.28
CA HIS A 115 9.71 1.57 -3.05
C HIS A 115 10.39 2.01 -4.35
N LEU A 116 9.84 2.98 -5.08
CA LEU A 116 10.50 3.50 -6.29
C LEU A 116 11.89 4.07 -5.97
N LYS A 117 12.01 4.85 -4.88
CA LYS A 117 13.31 5.34 -4.39
C LYS A 117 14.24 4.23 -3.91
N GLN A 118 13.71 3.22 -3.21
CA GLN A 118 14.50 2.08 -2.74
C GLN A 118 15.17 1.33 -3.90
N PHE A 119 14.48 1.23 -5.04
CA PHE A 119 14.97 0.53 -6.23
C PHE A 119 15.63 1.45 -7.27
N GLY A 120 15.61 2.77 -7.06
CA GLY A 120 16.29 3.75 -7.91
C GLY A 120 15.61 3.99 -9.25
N ILE A 121 14.27 3.93 -9.29
CA ILE A 121 13.44 4.12 -10.50
C ILE A 121 12.58 5.38 -10.34
#